data_AF-A0A563VPN2-F1
#
_entry.id   AF-A0A563VPN2-F1
#
_cell.length_a   1.000
_cell.length_b   1.000
_cell.length_c   1.000
_cell.angle_alpha   90.00
_cell.angle_beta   90.00
_cell.angle_gamma   90.00
#
_symmetry.space_group_name_H-M   'P 1'
#
loop_
_entity.id
_entity.type
_entity.pdbx_description
1 polymer ?
#
loop_
_entity_poly.entity_id
_entity_poly.type
_entity_poly.pdbx_seq_one_letter_code
_entity_poly.pdbx_strand_id
1 'polypeptide(L)' 'MKLVIPTLWGLTDRQSTIRDVIDSNGNFLNHISYDSFGNIINQTDSNINFRILNFLQLFL' A
#
# COMPACT_ATOMS: atom_id res chain seq x y z
N MET A 1 11.42 -20.75 13.23
CA MET A 1 10.50 -19.61 13.40
C MET A 1 9.80 -19.36 12.06
N LYS A 2 8.50 -19.63 11.96
CA LYS A 2 7.75 -19.43 10.71
C LYS A 2 7.45 -17.94 10.58
N LEU A 3 7.98 -17.30 9.53
CA LEU A 3 7.52 -15.97 9.15
C LEU A 3 6.03 -16.11 8.77
N VAL A 4 5.16 -15.58 9.62
CA VAL A 4 3.76 -15.36 9.25
C VAL A 4 3.74 -14.05 8.49
N ILE A 5 3.60 -14.12 7.18
CA ILE A 5 3.40 -12.92 6.37
C ILE A 5 1.91 -12.58 6.49
N PRO A 6 1.54 -11.46 7.13
CA PRO A 6 0.14 -11.09 7.27
C PRO A 6 -0.47 -10.82 5.89
N THR A 7 -1.74 -11.17 5.73
CA THR A 7 -2.50 -10.72 4.55
C THR A 7 -2.76 -9.22 4.70
N LEU A 8 -2.40 -8.46 3.68
CA LEU A 8 -2.57 -7.01 3.62
C LEU A 8 -3.62 -6.66 2.57
N TRP A 9 -4.53 -5.75 2.91
CA TRP A 9 -5.52 -5.22 1.97
C TRP A 9 -5.30 -3.72 1.78
N GLY A 10 -5.11 -3.30 0.53
CA GLY A 10 -5.02 -1.90 0.15
C GLY A 10 -6.41 -1.35 -0.15
N LEU A 11 -6.79 -0.23 0.48
CA LEU A 11 -8.03 0.48 0.19
C LEU A 11 -7.74 1.59 -0.81
N THR A 12 -8.47 1.55 -1.92
CA THR A 12 -8.23 2.44 -3.06
C THR A 12 -9.18 3.62 -3.08
N ASP A 13 -8.70 4.74 -3.64
CA ASP A 13 -9.55 5.85 -4.02
C ASP A 13 -10.16 5.67 -5.41
N ARG A 14 -10.89 6.70 -5.89
CA ARG A 14 -11.53 6.70 -7.21
C ARG A 14 -10.56 6.64 -8.39
N GLN A 15 -9.27 6.90 -8.16
CA GLN A 15 -8.21 6.80 -9.16
C GLN A 15 -7.45 5.48 -9.05
N SER A 16 -7.93 4.54 -8.24
CA SER A 16 -7.28 3.26 -7.94
C SER A 16 -5.92 3.40 -7.25
N THR A 17 -5.65 4.55 -6.61
CA THR A 17 -4.46 4.72 -5.76
C THR A 17 -4.73 4.18 -4.38
N ILE A 18 -3.76 3.49 -3.78
CA ILE A 18 -3.91 2.87 -2.47
C ILE A 18 -3.57 3.90 -1.40
N ARG A 19 -4.57 4.36 -0.66
CA ARG A 19 -4.37 5.37 0.39
C ARG A 19 -4.28 4.75 1.77
N ASP A 20 -4.88 3.59 1.97
CA ASP A 20 -4.88 2.93 3.27
C ASP A 20 -4.48 1.47 3.13
N VAL A 21 -3.83 0.94 4.14
CA VAL A 21 -3.48 -0.49 4.25
C VAL A 21 -4.02 -1.01 5.56
N ILE A 22 -4.71 -2.15 5.51
CA ILE A 22 -5.27 -2.83 6.69
C ILE A 22 -4.83 -4.30 6.75
N ASP A 23 -4.88 -4.90 7.93
CA ASP A 23 -4.70 -6.35 8.12
C ASP A 23 -6.01 -7.13 7.92
N SER A 24 -5.92 -8.46 7.97
CA SER A 24 -7.08 -9.36 7.87
C SER A 24 -8.10 -9.23 9.01
N ASN A 25 -7.74 -8.55 10.11
CA ASN A 25 -8.62 -8.28 11.24
C ASN A 25 -9.27 -6.89 11.12
N GLY A 26 -8.95 -6.12 10.07
CA GLY A 26 -9.42 -4.76 9.87
C GLY A 26 -8.62 -3.70 10.64
N ASN A 27 -7.48 -4.05 11.24
CA ASN A 27 -6.62 -3.07 11.88
C ASN A 27 -5.95 -2.20 10.83
N PHE A 28 -5.93 -0.90 11.11
CA PHE A 28 -5.30 0.07 10.24
C PHE A 28 -3.78 0.03 10.41
N LEU A 29 -3.07 -0.20 9.30
CA LEU A 29 -1.64 -0.42 9.28
C LEU A 29 -0.88 0.78 8.72
N ASN A 30 -1.39 1.39 7.64
CA ASN A 30 -0.76 2.55 7.03
C ASN A 30 -1.81 3.48 6.39
N HIS A 31 -1.61 4.79 6.51
CA HIS A 31 -2.30 5.83 5.75
C HIS A 31 -1.27 6.55 4.89
N ILE A 32 -1.51 6.72 3.60
CA ILE A 32 -0.59 7.30 2.63
C ILE A 32 -1.28 8.46 1.89
N SER A 33 -0.65 9.62 1.94
CA SER A 33 -1.05 10.80 1.18
C SER A 33 -0.13 11.01 0.00
N TYR A 34 -0.72 11.25 -1.17
CA TYR A 34 0.00 11.52 -2.42
C TYR A 34 -0.24 12.95 -2.90
N ASP A 35 0.77 13.52 -3.57
CA ASP A 35 0.58 14.70 -4.42
C ASP A 35 -0.16 14.35 -5.72
N SER A 36 -0.41 15.36 -6.57
CA SER A 36 -1.08 15.17 -7.86
C SER A 36 -0.28 14.37 -8.89
N PHE A 37 1.01 14.12 -8.65
CA PHE A 37 1.90 13.35 -9.52
C PHE A 37 2.11 11.92 -9.01
N GLY A 38 1.52 11.55 -7.87
CA GLY A 38 1.64 10.21 -7.27
C GLY A 38 2.86 10.04 -6.36
N ASN A 39 3.56 11.12 -5.99
CA ASN A 39 4.62 11.04 -4.99
C ASN A 39 4.03 11.00 -3.59
N ILE A 40 4.62 10.22 -2.69
CA ILE A 40 4.22 10.17 -1.27
C ILE A 40 4.65 11.48 -0.60
N ILE A 41 3.68 12.22 -0.06
CA ILE A 41 3.92 13.43 0.74
C ILE A 41 3.84 13.17 2.25
N ASN A 42 3.13 12.12 2.67
CA ASN A 42 3.06 11.67 4.06
C ASN A 42 2.67 10.20 4.14
N GLN A 43 3.12 9.51 5.18
CA GLN A 43 2.63 8.19 5.55
C GLN A 43 2.76 7.91 7.05
N THR A 44 1.91 7.04 7.62
CA THR A 44 1.96 6.70 9.05
C THR A 44 2.99 5.62 9.39
N ASP A 45 3.30 4.70 8.47
CA ASP A 45 4.36 3.70 8.65
C ASP A 45 5.08 3.38 7.33
N SER A 46 6.34 3.82 7.21
CA SER A 46 7.16 3.60 6.01
C SER A 46 7.74 2.18 5.88
N ASN A 47 7.62 1.34 6.92
CA ASN A 47 8.05 -0.06 6.84
C ASN A 47 7.04 -0.92 6.08
N ILE A 48 5.78 -0.46 6.00
CA ILE A 48 4.71 -1.16 5.30
C ILE A 48 4.73 -0.81 3.82
N ASN A 49 5.40 -1.66 3.05
CA ASN A 49 5.53 -1.50 1.61
C ASN A 49 4.38 -2.19 0.88
N PHE A 50 3.48 -1.40 0.27
CA PHE A 50 2.44 -1.90 -0.62
C PHE A 50 2.77 -1.50 -2.06
N ARG A 51 3.29 -2.45 -2.86
CA ARG A 51 3.65 -2.20 -4.26
C ARG A 51 2.57 -2.75 -5.19
N ILE A 52 1.99 -1.88 -6.01
CA ILE A 52 1.20 -2.32 -7.16
C ILE A 52 2.20 -2.73 -8.24
N LEU A 53 2.25 -4.02 -8.55
CA LEU A 53 3.00 -4.49 -9.71
C LEU A 53 2.24 -4.04 -10.95
N ASN A 54 2.77 -3.02 -11.62
CA ASN A 54 2.28 -2.64 -12.93
C ASN A 54 2.71 -3.73 -13.92
N PHE A 55 1.77 -4.27 -14.71
CA PHE A 55 2.03 -5.39 -15.63
C PHE A 55 3.12 -5.05 -16.68
N LEU A 56 3.36 -3.76 -16.92
CA LEU A 56 4.42 -3.26 -17.81
C LEU A 56 5.84 -3.30 -17.21
N GLN A 57 6.01 -3.44 -15.89
CA GLN A 57 7.33 -3.45 -15.23
C GLN A 57 7.99 -4.85 -15.23
N LEU A 58 7.34 -5.87 -15.79
CA LEU A 58 7.87 -7.24 -15.86
C LEU A 58 8.73 -7.51 -17.11
N PHE A 59 8.96 -6.52 -17.97
CA PHE A 59 9.71 -6.68 -19.23
C PHE A 59 10.90 -5.72 -19.40
N LEU A 60 11.41 -5.11 -18.32
CA LEU A 60 12.66 -4.35 -18.32
C LEU A 60 13.55 -4.73 -17.13
#